data_AF-A0A564UFT0-F1
#
_entry.id   AF-A0A564UFT0-F1
#
_cell.length_a   1.000
_cell.length_b   1.000
_cell.length_c   1.000
_cell.angle_alpha   90.00
_cell.angle_beta   90.00
_cell.angle_gamma   90.00
#
_symmetry.space_group_name_H-M   'P 1'
#
loop_
_entity.id
_entity.type
_entity.pdbx_description
1 polymer ?
#
loop_
_entity_poly.entity_id
_entity_poly.type
_entity_poly.pdbx_seq_one_letter_code
_entity_poly.pdbx_strand_id
1 'polypeptide(L)'
;MKKSTIALIVAAVVCLGLSAFSAKASVIRTNEAIEEIGEVTYSEDCKAKIDRAVEYYNALDKNLDLQGKVNKEDMKNFDAAKIEYARLAIKAASVADARKVPEGYTSDDIKKFVTEAREVVDSYLSADQTSMVPNYADLTELEKEYTSTGGSGGSDEEVSVPMC
;
A
#
# COMPACT_ATOMS: atom_id res chain seq x y z
N MET A 1 10.64 9.08 -54.42
CA MET A 1 10.19 9.83 -53.22
C MET A 1 8.77 9.48 -52.76
N LYS A 2 7.74 9.49 -53.63
CA LYS A 2 6.33 9.20 -53.23
C LYS A 2 6.09 7.88 -52.48
N LYS A 3 6.69 6.76 -52.91
CA LYS A 3 6.51 5.44 -52.26
C LYS A 3 7.09 5.38 -50.84
N SER A 4 8.19 6.10 -50.58
CA SER A 4 8.84 6.14 -49.26
C SER A 4 8.04 6.98 -48.26
N THR A 5 7.43 8.07 -48.72
CA THR A 5 6.54 8.91 -47.89
C THR A 5 5.27 8.15 -47.49
N ILE A 6 4.68 7.37 -48.40
CA ILE A 6 3.51 6.53 -48.10
C ILE A 6 3.87 5.47 -47.05
N ALA A 7 5.02 4.81 -47.17
CA ALA A 7 5.48 3.83 -46.19
C ALA A 7 5.67 4.44 -44.79
N LEU A 8 6.22 5.66 -44.72
CA LEU A 8 6.37 6.38 -43.44
C LEU A 8 5.02 6.77 -42.83
N ILE A 9 4.05 7.21 -43.64
CA ILE A 9 2.69 7.53 -43.17
C ILE A 9 2.00 6.27 -42.65
N VAL A 10 2.08 5.15 -43.38
CA VAL A 10 1.49 3.87 -42.95
C VAL A 10 2.12 3.40 -41.65
N ALA A 11 3.45 3.47 -41.51
CA ALA A 11 4.15 3.14 -40.28
C ALA A 11 3.71 4.03 -39.11
N ALA A 12 3.59 5.35 -39.32
CA ALA A 12 3.14 6.26 -38.28
C ALA A 12 1.70 5.97 -37.83
N VAL A 13 0.78 5.69 -38.76
CA VAL A 13 -0.62 5.35 -38.42
C VAL A 13 -0.69 4.03 -37.64
N VAL A 14 0.10 3.02 -38.02
CA VAL A 14 0.17 1.75 -37.29
C VAL A 14 0.72 1.95 -35.86
N CYS A 15 1.81 2.72 -35.72
CA CYS A 15 2.39 3.03 -34.41
C CYS A 15 1.41 3.78 -33.50
N LEU A 16 0.69 4.78 -34.02
CA LEU A 16 -0.31 5.53 -33.27
C LEU A 16 -1.54 4.68 -32.90
N GLY A 17 -1.96 3.77 -33.78
CA GLY A 17 -3.05 2.84 -33.49
C GLY A 17 -2.70 1.85 -32.37
N LEU A 18 -1.48 1.30 -32.41
CA LEU A 18 -0.99 0.37 -31.38
C LEU A 18 -0.84 1.03 -30.01
N SER A 19 -0.32 2.26 -29.96
CA SER A 19 -0.16 2.99 -28.69
C SER A 19 -1.50 3.32 -28.05
N ALA A 20 -2.49 3.76 -28.84
CA ALA A 20 -3.85 4.01 -28.35
C ALA A 20 -4.54 2.73 -27.84
N PHE A 21 -4.34 1.60 -28.53
CA PHE A 21 -4.88 0.31 -28.10
C PHE A 21 -4.24 -0.16 -26.78
N SER A 22 -2.90 -0.06 -26.67
CA SER A 22 -2.16 -0.43 -25.46
C SER A 22 -2.61 0.40 -24.24
N ALA A 23 -2.76 1.71 -24.42
CA ALA A 23 -3.24 2.62 -23.38
C ALA A 23 -4.67 2.29 -22.91
N LYS A 24 -5.57 1.92 -23.83
CA LYS A 24 -6.92 1.50 -23.46
C LYS A 24 -6.90 0.16 -22.70
N ALA A 25 -6.09 -0.79 -23.17
CA ALA A 25 -5.95 -2.10 -22.53
C ALA A 25 -5.37 -1.99 -21.11
N SER A 26 -4.41 -1.09 -20.87
CA SER A 26 -3.85 -0.89 -19.53
C SER A 26 -4.89 -0.35 -18.56
N VAL A 27 -5.70 0.63 -18.96
CA VAL A 27 -6.80 1.16 -18.11
C VAL A 27 -7.83 0.09 -17.79
N ILE A 28 -8.21 -0.74 -18.77
CA ILE A 28 -9.15 -1.86 -18.54
C ILE A 28 -8.59 -2.83 -17.50
N ARG A 29 -7.33 -3.26 -17.64
CA ARG A 29 -6.70 -4.15 -16.67
C ARG A 29 -6.64 -3.53 -15.26
N THR A 30 -6.42 -2.23 -15.15
CA THR A 30 -6.45 -1.53 -13.86
C THR A 30 -7.85 -1.58 -13.24
N ASN A 31 -8.91 -1.26 -14.00
CA ASN A 31 -10.29 -1.35 -13.51
C ASN A 31 -10.62 -2.79 -13.06
N GLU A 32 -10.32 -3.80 -13.88
CA GLU A 32 -10.55 -5.22 -13.54
C GLU A 32 -9.81 -5.63 -12.26
N ALA A 33 -8.56 -5.19 -12.08
CA ALA A 33 -7.80 -5.48 -10.88
C ALA A 33 -8.39 -4.82 -9.62
N ILE A 34 -8.97 -3.62 -9.76
CA ILE A 34 -9.69 -2.93 -8.68
C ILE A 34 -10.98 -3.67 -8.34
N GLU A 35 -11.78 -4.05 -9.34
CA GLU A 35 -13.03 -4.79 -9.15
C GLU A 35 -12.78 -6.14 -8.45
N GLU A 36 -11.68 -6.83 -8.78
CA GLU A 36 -11.33 -8.13 -8.18
C GLU A 36 -10.94 -8.04 -6.70
N ILE A 37 -10.65 -6.84 -6.16
CA ILE A 37 -10.45 -6.65 -4.70
C ILE A 37 -11.70 -7.13 -3.96
N GLY A 38 -12.89 -6.76 -4.44
CA GLY A 38 -14.16 -7.17 -3.85
C GLY A 38 -14.32 -6.74 -2.39
N GLU A 39 -14.81 -7.65 -1.55
CA GLU A 39 -14.97 -7.43 -0.11
C GLU A 39 -13.61 -7.42 0.58
N VAL A 40 -13.33 -6.33 1.31
CA VAL A 40 -12.04 -6.13 1.97
C VAL A 40 -11.99 -6.91 3.27
N THR A 41 -11.00 -7.80 3.37
CA THR A 41 -10.69 -8.57 4.56
C THR A 41 -9.21 -8.39 4.91
N TYR A 42 -8.85 -8.54 6.18
CA TYR A 42 -7.43 -8.56 6.57
C TYR A 42 -6.87 -9.95 6.32
N SER A 43 -6.42 -10.18 5.09
CA SER A 43 -5.87 -11.43 4.60
C SER A 43 -4.81 -11.17 3.53
N GLU A 44 -3.88 -12.11 3.39
CA GLU A 44 -2.84 -12.06 2.34
C GLU A 44 -3.42 -12.00 0.92
N ASP A 45 -4.54 -12.69 0.67
CA ASP A 45 -5.21 -12.66 -0.64
C ASP A 45 -5.77 -11.27 -0.97
N CYS A 46 -6.47 -10.64 -0.01
CA CYS A 46 -6.97 -9.29 -0.18
C CYS A 46 -5.82 -8.29 -0.34
N LYS A 47 -4.74 -8.45 0.43
CA LYS A 47 -3.52 -7.64 0.30
C LYS A 47 -2.94 -7.74 -1.11
N ALA A 48 -2.78 -8.96 -1.63
CA ALA A 48 -2.21 -9.20 -2.96
C ALA A 48 -3.06 -8.57 -4.07
N LYS A 49 -4.39 -8.58 -3.94
CA LYS A 49 -5.29 -7.91 -4.88
C LYS A 49 -5.13 -6.39 -4.85
N ILE A 50 -5.02 -5.79 -3.65
CA ILE A 50 -4.76 -4.36 -3.49
C ILE A 50 -3.38 -4.01 -4.06
N ASP A 51 -2.33 -4.77 -3.75
CA ASP A 51 -0.98 -4.58 -4.27
C ASP A 51 -0.95 -4.57 -5.80
N ARG A 52 -1.62 -5.55 -6.43
CA ARG A 52 -1.72 -5.64 -7.88
C ARG A 52 -2.48 -4.45 -8.49
N ALA A 53 -3.56 -4.01 -7.86
CA ALA A 53 -4.29 -2.82 -8.31
C ALA A 53 -3.43 -1.55 -8.19
N VAL A 54 -2.67 -1.41 -7.11
CA VAL A 54 -1.69 -0.31 -6.91
C VAL A 54 -0.62 -0.36 -7.99
N GLU A 55 -0.03 -1.53 -8.26
CA GLU A 55 0.98 -1.71 -9.29
C GLU A 55 0.45 -1.29 -10.67
N TYR A 56 -0.72 -1.81 -11.07
CA TYR A 56 -1.32 -1.50 -12.36
C TYR A 56 -1.67 -0.03 -12.49
N TYR A 57 -2.21 0.60 -11.44
CA TYR A 57 -2.52 2.03 -11.45
C TYR A 57 -1.26 2.89 -11.56
N ASN A 58 -0.19 2.54 -10.83
CA ASN A 58 1.07 3.26 -10.86
C ASN A 58 1.84 3.09 -12.19
N ALA A 59 1.63 1.97 -12.87
CA ALA A 59 2.19 1.69 -14.19
C ALA A 59 1.47 2.43 -15.35
N LEU A 60 0.32 3.08 -15.10
CA LEU A 60 -0.38 3.86 -16.12
C LEU A 60 0.46 5.08 -16.55
N ASP A 61 0.59 5.27 -17.87
CA ASP A 61 1.37 6.38 -18.43
C ASP A 61 0.75 7.74 -18.07
N LYS A 62 1.48 8.47 -17.21
CA LYS A 62 1.09 9.79 -16.72
C LYS A 62 1.10 10.85 -17.83
N ASN A 63 1.91 10.68 -18.87
CA ASN A 63 1.98 11.64 -19.99
C ASN A 63 0.73 11.59 -20.88
N LEU A 64 -0.01 10.47 -20.83
CA LEU A 64 -1.25 10.26 -21.58
C LEU A 64 -2.51 10.42 -20.73
N ASP A 65 -2.34 10.87 -19.48
CA ASP A 65 -3.40 11.03 -18.47
C ASP A 65 -4.28 9.78 -18.37
N LEU A 66 -3.66 8.60 -18.30
CA LEU A 66 -4.41 7.34 -18.23
C LEU A 66 -5.02 7.09 -16.85
N GLN A 67 -4.39 7.61 -15.79
CA GLN A 67 -4.95 7.57 -14.44
C GLN A 67 -6.30 8.29 -14.36
N GLY A 68 -6.46 9.44 -15.01
CA GLY A 68 -7.73 10.16 -15.13
C GLY A 68 -8.81 9.44 -15.95
N LYS A 69 -8.45 8.34 -16.64
CA LYS A 69 -9.36 7.52 -17.45
C LYS A 69 -9.81 6.24 -16.75
N VAL A 70 -9.23 5.92 -15.59
CA VAL A 70 -9.75 4.88 -14.70
C VAL A 70 -11.18 5.26 -14.32
N ASN A 71 -12.06 4.27 -14.22
CA ASN A 71 -13.46 4.51 -13.89
C ASN A 71 -13.57 5.22 -12.54
N LYS A 72 -14.41 6.26 -12.47
CA LYS A 72 -14.57 7.06 -11.26
C LYS A 72 -15.14 6.27 -10.09
N GLU A 73 -16.04 5.33 -10.35
CA GLU A 73 -16.60 4.49 -9.30
C GLU A 73 -15.57 3.48 -8.80
N ASP A 74 -14.83 2.86 -9.72
CA ASP A 74 -13.73 1.96 -9.35
C ASP A 74 -12.66 2.71 -8.56
N MET A 75 -12.34 3.95 -8.91
CA MET A 75 -11.39 4.76 -8.12
C MET A 75 -11.87 5.00 -6.69
N LYS A 76 -13.16 5.31 -6.49
CA LYS A 76 -13.71 5.46 -5.14
C LYS A 76 -13.65 4.14 -4.37
N ASN A 77 -14.00 3.03 -5.02
CA ASN A 77 -13.94 1.70 -4.42
C ASN A 77 -12.50 1.32 -4.07
N PHE A 78 -11.53 1.69 -4.91
CA PHE A 78 -10.11 1.47 -4.66
C PHE A 78 -9.60 2.27 -3.47
N ASP A 79 -9.95 3.55 -3.40
CA ASP A 79 -9.60 4.41 -2.25
C ASP A 79 -10.25 3.91 -0.97
N ALA A 80 -11.54 3.56 -1.01
CA ALA A 80 -12.24 2.96 0.11
C ALA A 80 -11.60 1.64 0.55
N ALA A 81 -11.17 0.80 -0.41
CA ALA A 81 -10.57 -0.48 -0.10
C ALA A 81 -9.21 -0.35 0.60
N LYS A 82 -8.36 0.58 0.16
CA LYS A 82 -7.09 0.88 0.82
C LYS A 82 -7.30 1.39 2.25
N ILE A 83 -8.27 2.30 2.44
CA ILE A 83 -8.62 2.84 3.76
C ILE A 83 -9.15 1.73 4.67
N GLU A 84 -10.04 0.88 4.16
CA GLU A 84 -10.64 -0.22 4.93
C GLU A 84 -9.59 -1.28 5.30
N TYR A 85 -8.68 -1.61 4.39
CA TYR A 85 -7.60 -2.56 4.68
C TYR A 85 -6.67 -2.01 5.76
N ALA A 86 -6.30 -0.72 5.70
CA ALA A 86 -5.55 -0.06 6.76
C ALA A 86 -6.29 -0.08 8.11
N ARG A 87 -7.59 0.23 8.12
CA ARG A 87 -8.44 0.15 9.31
C ARG A 87 -8.43 -1.25 9.93
N LEU A 88 -8.51 -2.29 9.10
CA LEU A 88 -8.50 -3.67 9.58
C LEU A 88 -7.13 -4.09 10.13
N ALA A 89 -6.03 -3.65 9.51
CA ALA A 89 -4.68 -3.88 10.03
C ALA A 89 -4.49 -3.24 11.41
N ILE A 90 -4.92 -1.99 11.58
CA ILE A 90 -4.89 -1.29 12.88
C ILE A 90 -5.76 -2.03 13.90
N LYS A 91 -6.97 -2.46 13.49
CA LYS A 91 -7.86 -3.24 14.37
C LYS A 91 -7.20 -4.56 14.80
N ALA A 92 -6.47 -5.23 13.92
CA ALA A 92 -5.76 -6.46 14.27
C ALA A 92 -4.70 -6.20 15.36
N ALA A 93 -3.92 -5.13 15.22
CA ALA A 93 -2.97 -4.70 16.24
C ALA A 93 -3.64 -4.38 17.59
N SER A 94 -4.73 -3.58 17.58
CA SER A 94 -5.48 -3.26 18.80
C SER A 94 -6.09 -4.50 19.46
N VAL A 95 -6.58 -5.46 18.68
CA VAL A 95 -7.12 -6.72 19.20
C VAL A 95 -6.01 -7.59 19.81
N ALA A 96 -4.84 -7.67 19.17
CA ALA A 96 -3.70 -8.41 19.70
C ALA A 96 -3.26 -7.85 21.05
N ASP A 97 -3.16 -6.52 21.18
CA ASP A 97 -2.85 -5.87 22.46
C ASP A 97 -3.94 -6.15 23.52
N ALA A 98 -5.21 -5.94 23.19
CA ALA A 98 -6.32 -6.16 24.12
C ALA A 98 -6.43 -7.62 24.59
N ARG A 99 -5.97 -8.58 23.76
CA ARG A 99 -6.03 -10.02 24.03
C ARG A 99 -4.69 -10.64 24.39
N LYS A 100 -3.68 -9.84 24.75
CA LYS A 100 -2.34 -10.33 25.10
C LYS A 100 -2.31 -11.40 26.19
N VAL A 101 -3.14 -11.26 27.23
CA VAL A 101 -3.22 -12.26 28.31
C VAL A 101 -4.07 -13.47 27.92
N PRO A 102 -5.30 -13.32 27.38
CA PRO A 102 -6.14 -14.47 27.04
C PRO A 102 -5.63 -15.32 25.86
N GLU A 103 -5.03 -14.70 24.85
CA GLU A 103 -4.55 -15.39 23.63
C GLU A 103 -3.03 -15.61 23.62
N GLY A 104 -2.32 -15.08 24.63
CA GLY A 104 -0.89 -15.30 24.81
C GLY A 104 0.01 -14.54 23.83
N TYR A 105 -0.48 -13.45 23.20
CA TYR A 105 0.37 -12.61 22.37
C TYR A 105 1.50 -12.01 23.20
N THR A 106 2.72 -12.15 22.69
CA THR A 106 3.89 -11.51 23.25
C THR A 106 3.97 -10.04 22.80
N SER A 107 4.80 -9.25 23.48
CA SER A 107 5.11 -7.87 23.05
C SER A 107 5.66 -7.84 21.62
N ASP A 108 6.47 -8.84 21.24
CA ASP A 108 7.05 -8.93 19.90
C ASP A 108 5.99 -9.23 18.83
N ASP A 109 5.00 -10.08 19.15
CA ASP A 109 3.87 -10.34 18.25
C ASP A 109 3.04 -9.07 18.00
N ILE A 110 2.74 -8.33 19.06
CA ILE A 110 1.97 -7.07 18.96
C ILE A 110 2.77 -6.04 18.16
N LYS A 111 4.07 -5.92 18.42
CA LYS A 111 4.97 -5.03 17.67
C LYS A 111 4.98 -5.34 16.17
N LYS A 112 4.92 -6.62 15.80
CA LYS A 112 4.81 -7.05 14.41
C LYS A 112 3.51 -6.52 13.78
N PHE A 113 2.36 -6.72 14.42
CA PHE A 113 1.09 -6.18 13.92
C PHE A 113 1.07 -4.65 13.82
N VAL A 114 1.65 -3.95 14.79
CA VAL A 114 1.76 -2.48 14.78
C VAL A 114 2.61 -2.01 13.60
N THR A 115 3.74 -2.68 13.36
CA THR A 115 4.64 -2.37 12.24
C THR A 115 3.96 -2.61 10.90
N GLU A 116 3.29 -3.75 10.74
CA GLU A 116 2.52 -4.07 9.53
C GLU A 116 1.39 -3.06 9.28
N ALA A 117 0.66 -2.64 10.32
CA ALA A 117 -0.38 -1.63 10.21
C ALA A 117 0.17 -0.26 9.75
N ARG A 118 1.34 0.15 10.27
CA ARG A 118 2.05 1.35 9.82
C ARG A 118 2.48 1.23 8.36
N GLU A 119 3.11 0.12 7.98
CA GLU A 119 3.54 -0.12 6.60
C GLU A 119 2.37 -0.06 5.62
N VAL A 120 1.20 -0.61 5.99
CA VAL A 120 -0.03 -0.54 5.18
C VAL A 120 -0.50 0.90 4.99
N VAL A 121 -0.54 1.70 6.06
CA VAL A 121 -0.91 3.12 5.96
C VAL A 121 0.05 3.87 5.05
N ASP A 122 1.35 3.72 5.28
CA ASP A 122 2.38 4.46 4.55
C ASP A 122 2.48 4.03 3.07
N SER A 123 2.21 2.76 2.77
CA SER A 123 2.31 2.21 1.41
C SER A 123 1.11 2.54 0.54
N TYR A 124 -0.10 2.59 1.12
CA TYR A 124 -1.33 2.70 0.34
C TYR A 124 -1.99 4.07 0.39
N LEU A 125 -1.81 4.82 1.47
CA LEU A 125 -2.59 6.02 1.74
C LEU A 125 -1.79 7.29 1.54
N SER A 126 -2.42 8.27 0.90
CA SER A 126 -1.94 9.65 0.98
C SER A 126 -2.24 10.24 2.36
N ALA A 127 -1.60 11.37 2.69
CA ALA A 127 -1.88 12.09 3.94
C ALA A 127 -3.37 12.42 4.13
N ASP A 128 -4.06 12.81 3.05
CA ASP A 128 -5.49 13.11 3.07
C ASP A 128 -6.30 11.84 3.38
N GLN A 129 -5.92 10.70 2.80
CA GLN A 129 -6.60 9.43 3.04
C GLN A 129 -6.33 8.87 4.44
N THR A 130 -5.13 9.05 4.98
CA THR A 130 -4.79 8.64 6.35
C THR A 130 -5.73 9.30 7.36
N SER A 131 -6.12 10.56 7.14
CA SER A 131 -7.08 11.26 8.01
C SER A 131 -8.49 10.66 7.99
N MET A 132 -8.81 9.84 7.00
CA MET A 132 -10.09 9.16 6.84
C MET A 132 -10.11 7.76 7.46
N VAL A 133 -8.97 7.21 7.89
CA VAL A 133 -8.88 5.88 8.47
C VAL A 133 -9.52 5.87 9.86
N PRO A 134 -10.59 5.10 10.09
CA PRO A 134 -11.14 4.97 11.43
C PRO A 134 -10.10 4.39 12.37
N ASN A 135 -10.04 4.92 13.59
CA ASN A 135 -9.13 4.46 14.66
C ASN A 135 -7.63 4.64 14.36
N TYR A 136 -7.24 5.54 13.45
CA TYR A 136 -5.82 5.86 13.22
C TYR A 136 -5.09 6.33 14.50
N ALA A 137 -5.81 6.92 15.45
CA ALA A 137 -5.26 7.30 16.75
C ALA A 137 -4.74 6.08 17.53
N ASP A 138 -5.44 4.94 17.49
CA ASP A 138 -5.03 3.71 18.17
C ASP A 138 -3.67 3.23 17.69
N LEU A 139 -3.40 3.31 16.38
CA LEU A 139 -2.09 2.96 15.82
C LEU A 139 -0.98 3.84 16.43
N THR A 140 -1.23 5.14 16.54
CA THR A 140 -0.24 6.09 17.10
C THR A 140 0.02 5.82 18.60
N GLU A 141 -0.98 5.36 19.33
CA GLU A 141 -0.84 4.98 20.75
C GLU A 141 -0.04 3.68 20.88
N LEU A 142 -0.42 2.65 20.12
CA LEU A 142 0.28 1.37 20.09
C LEU A 142 1.74 1.53 19.66
N GLU A 143 2.05 2.43 18.73
CA GLU A 143 3.42 2.74 18.36
C GLU A 143 4.23 3.30 19.53
N LYS A 144 3.66 4.20 20.34
CA LYS A 144 4.38 4.71 21.52
C LYS A 144 4.67 3.60 22.52
N GLU A 145 3.78 2.62 22.65
CA GLU A 145 3.96 1.50 23.58
C GLU A 145 4.94 0.45 23.03
N TYR A 146 4.85 0.09 21.75
CA TYR A 146 5.54 -1.07 21.18
C TYR A 146 6.69 -0.73 20.21
N THR A 147 6.81 0.52 19.76
CA THR A 147 7.95 1.00 18.95
C THR A 147 8.89 1.92 19.71
N SER A 148 8.56 2.29 20.96
CA SER A 148 9.50 2.95 21.86
C SER A 148 10.66 2.01 22.13
N THR A 149 11.82 2.40 21.59
CA THR A 149 13.10 1.74 21.74
C THR A 149 13.39 1.46 23.22
N GLY A 150 13.23 0.21 23.66
CA GLY A 150 14.02 -0.32 24.76
C GLY A 150 15.48 -0.06 24.41
N GLY A 151 16.14 0.78 25.21
CA GLY A 151 17.44 1.34 24.89
C GLY A 151 18.48 0.26 24.59
N SER A 152 19.30 0.53 23.57
CA SER A 152 20.67 0.01 23.53
C SER A 152 21.48 0.74 24.61
N GLY A 153 21.15 0.49 25.88
CA GLY A 153 21.93 0.86 27.04
C GLY A 153 23.06 -0.15 27.26
N GLY A 154 23.99 -0.20 26.31
CA GLY A 154 25.31 -0.79 26.51
C GLY A 154 26.22 0.32 27.00
N SER A 155 26.17 0.60 28.30
CA SER A 155 27.20 1.37 28.98
C SER A 155 28.49 0.56 28.96
N ASP A 156 29.50 1.05 28.24
CA ASP A 156 30.89 0.74 28.56
C ASP A 156 31.17 1.32 29.95
N GLU A 157 30.81 0.58 30.99
CA GLU A 157 31.44 0.77 32.29
C GLU A 157 32.87 0.24 32.18
N GLU A 158 33.80 1.16 31.93
CA GLU A 158 35.20 1.03 32.27
C GLU A 158 35.32 0.62 33.75
N VAL A 159 35.31 -0.69 34.01
CA VAL A 159 35.64 -1.26 35.31
C VAL A 159 37.14 -1.05 35.52
N SER A 160 37.48 0.11 36.05
CA SER A 160 38.82 0.39 36.59
C SER A 160 39.03 -0.49 37.83
N VAL A 161 39.79 -1.56 37.64
CA VAL A 161 40.27 -2.43 38.74
C VAL A 161 41.35 -1.68 39.51
N PRO A 162 41.25 -1.49 40.84
CA PRO A 162 42.35 -0.99 41.64
C PRO A 162 43.39 -2.11 41.82
N MET A 163 44.61 -1.87 41.36
CA MET A 163 45.77 -2.72 41.66
C MET A 163 46.11 -2.60 43.15
N CYS A 164 46.06 -3.73 43.86
CA CYS A 164 46.73 -3.93 45.14
C CYS A 164 48.05 -4.67 44.92
#